data_AF-A0A3A1NEU0-F1
#
_entry.id   AF-A0A3A1NEU0-F1
#
_cell.length_a   1.000
_cell.length_b   1.000
_cell.length_c   1.000
_cell.angle_alpha   90.00
_cell.angle_beta   90.00
_cell.angle_gamma   90.00
#
_symmetry.space_group_name_H-M   'P 1'
#
loop_
_entity.id
_entity.type
_entity.pdbx_description
1 polymer ?
#
loop_
_entity_poly.entity_id
_entity_poly.type
_entity_poly.pdbx_seq_one_letter_code
_entity_poly.pdbx_strand_id
1 'polypeptide(L)' 'MGKTLGTAEAIIPAWKMAVRSNNITYRFVFHSDRGSQYASYEFTDILKGHNGPVVQSMSRKGKCRDNAV' A
#
# COMPACT_ATOMS: atom_id res chain seq x y z
N MET A 1 -20.26 -13.34 12.97
CA MET A 1 -18.80 -13.28 12.69
C MET A 1 -18.57 -12.13 11.72
N GLY A 2 -18.05 -11.00 12.18
CA GLY A 2 -17.70 -9.89 11.28
C GLY A 2 -16.49 -10.28 10.45
N LYS A 3 -16.56 -10.09 9.13
CA LYS A 3 -15.39 -10.29 8.25
C LYS A 3 -14.36 -9.22 8.63
N THR A 4 -13.27 -9.62 9.26
CA THR A 4 -12.09 -8.77 9.41
C THR A 4 -11.55 -8.48 8.00
N LEU A 5 -11.49 -7.22 7.60
CA LEU A 5 -10.82 -6.79 6.38
C LEU A 5 -9.32 -6.87 6.65
N GLY A 6 -8.69 -7.99 6.33
CA GLY A 6 -7.24 -8.12 6.40
C GLY A 6 -6.57 -7.51 5.17
N THR A 7 -5.23 -7.52 5.18
CA THR A 7 -4.41 -7.04 4.07
C THR A 7 -4.75 -7.78 2.77
N ALA A 8 -4.90 -9.10 2.85
CA ALA A 8 -5.16 -9.98 1.71
C ALA A 8 -6.56 -9.78 1.11
N GLU A 9 -7.54 -9.40 1.92
CA GLU A 9 -8.93 -9.25 1.48
C GLU A 9 -9.24 -7.85 0.94
N ALA A 10 -8.47 -6.82 1.34
CA ALA A 10 -8.75 -5.44 0.99
C ALA A 10 -7.64 -4.79 0.15
N ILE A 11 -6.44 -4.65 0.72
CA ILE A 11 -5.37 -3.83 0.14
C ILE A 11 -4.70 -4.52 -1.05
N ILE A 12 -4.44 -5.82 -0.97
CA ILE A 12 -3.77 -6.54 -2.05
C ILE A 12 -4.61 -6.58 -3.33
N PRO A 13 -5.93 -6.89 -3.29
CA PRO A 13 -6.78 -6.82 -4.47
C PRO A 13 -6.87 -5.40 -5.05
N ALA A 14 -7.03 -4.38 -4.19
CA ALA A 14 -7.08 -2.98 -4.61
C ALA A 14 -5.79 -2.56 -5.33
N TRP A 15 -4.63 -2.92 -4.77
CA TRP A 15 -3.32 -2.67 -5.38
C TRP A 15 -3.18 -3.37 -6.73
N LYS A 16 -3.54 -4.66 -6.83
CA LYS A 16 -3.50 -5.41 -8.10
C LYS A 16 -4.37 -4.76 -9.17
N MET A 17 -5.55 -4.25 -8.81
CA MET A 17 -6.38 -3.50 -9.74
C MET A 17 -5.72 -2.19 -10.19
N ALA A 18 -5.12 -1.44 -9.26
CA ALA A 18 -4.41 -0.20 -9.58
C ALA A 18 -3.23 -0.44 -10.55
N VAL A 19 -2.41 -1.46 -10.30
CA VAL A 19 -1.30 -1.84 -11.20
C VAL A 19 -1.82 -2.31 -12.56
N ARG A 20 -2.93 -3.07 -12.61
CA ARG A 20 -3.49 -3.53 -13.89
C ARG A 20 -4.02 -2.39 -14.75
N SER A 21 -4.63 -1.39 -14.11
CA SER A 21 -5.24 -0.25 -14.81
C SER A 21 -4.23 0.84 -15.18
N ASN A 22 -3.01 0.81 -14.62
CA ASN A 22 -2.00 1.85 -14.82
C ASN A 22 -0.68 1.24 -15.29
N ASN A 23 -0.11 1.77 -16.37
CA ASN A 23 1.22 1.34 -16.80
C ASN A 23 2.28 1.96 -15.87
N ILE A 24 2.88 1.17 -14.98
CA ILE A 24 3.95 1.62 -14.08
C ILE A 24 5.26 1.71 -14.87
N THR A 25 5.45 2.82 -15.58
CA THR A 25 6.62 3.04 -16.44
C THR A 25 7.68 3.94 -15.82
N TYR A 26 7.34 4.64 -14.74
CA TYR A 26 8.22 5.57 -14.05
C TYR A 26 8.21 5.33 -12.55
N ARG A 27 9.26 5.81 -11.88
CA ARG A 27 9.37 5.71 -10.43
C ARG A 27 8.35 6.64 -9.76
N PHE A 28 7.52 6.09 -8.87
CA PHE A 28 6.58 6.84 -8.06
C PHE A 28 6.60 6.41 -6.59
N VAL A 29 5.98 7.24 -5.74
CA VAL A 29 5.86 7.00 -4.30
C VAL A 29 4.44 6.52 -3.98
N PHE A 30 4.33 5.36 -3.35
CA PHE A 30 3.09 4.92 -2.72
C PHE A 30 3.07 5.45 -1.28
N HIS A 31 2.27 6.48 -1.01
CA HIS A 31 2.14 7.07 0.33
C HIS A 31 0.88 6.57 1.05
N SER A 32 1.02 6.12 2.30
CA SER A 32 -0.10 5.65 3.14
C SER A 32 0.09 6.01 4.61
N ASP A 33 -0.89 5.71 5.48
CA ASP A 33 -0.57 5.63 6.91
C ASP A 33 0.29 4.40 7.22
N ARG A 34 0.75 4.39 8.47
CA ARG A 34 1.38 3.24 9.12
C ARG A 34 0.36 2.30 9.80
N GLY A 35 -0.84 2.17 9.24
CA GLY A 35 -1.86 1.22 9.68
C GLY A 35 -1.41 -0.23 9.46
N SER A 36 -2.01 -1.17 10.20
CA SER A 36 -1.59 -2.59 10.21
C SER A 36 -1.64 -3.24 8.83
N GLN A 37 -2.57 -2.84 7.96
CA GLN A 37 -2.67 -3.36 6.60
C GLN A 37 -1.49 -2.90 5.73
N TYR A 38 -1.24 -1.59 5.67
CA TYR A 38 -0.18 -1.02 4.84
C TYR A 38 1.23 -1.29 5.37
N ALA A 39 1.39 -1.42 6.70
CA ALA A 39 2.64 -1.76 7.35
C ALA A 39 2.87 -3.28 7.48
N SER A 40 1.97 -4.11 6.96
CA SER A 40 2.13 -5.57 6.99
C SER A 40 3.33 -6.01 6.12
N TYR A 41 3.98 -7.11 6.53
CA TYR A 41 5.07 -7.69 5.75
C TYR A 41 4.60 -8.08 4.35
N GLU A 42 3.43 -8.72 4.26
CA GLU A 42 2.85 -9.16 2.99
C GLU A 42 2.72 -8.01 1.97
N PHE A 43 2.15 -6.87 2.38
CA PHE A 43 2.00 -5.74 1.47
C PHE A 43 3.34 -5.04 1.17
N THR A 44 4.21 -4.92 2.18
CA THR A 44 5.53 -4.32 2.03
C THR A 44 6.39 -5.08 1.01
N ASP A 45 6.34 -6.42 1.06
CA ASP A 45 7.10 -7.28 0.15
C ASP A 45 6.54 -7.21 -1.27
N ILE A 46 5.22 -7.09 -1.44
CA ILE A 46 4.59 -6.82 -2.73
C ILE A 46 5.13 -5.53 -3.35
N LEU A 47 5.22 -4.43 -2.57
CA LEU A 47 5.73 -3.16 -3.09
C LEU A 47 7.22 -3.24 -3.47
N LYS A 48 8.04 -3.91 -2.66
CA LYS A 48 9.46 -4.14 -2.95
C LYS A 48 9.68 -5.01 -4.18
N GLY A 49 8.79 -5.97 -4.43
CA GLY A 49 8.83 -6.87 -5.59
C GLY A 49 8.62 -6.21 -6.95
N HIS A 50 8.32 -4.90 -7.01
CA HIS A 50 8.31 -4.14 -8.27
C HIS A 50 9.73 -3.79 -8.78
N ASN A 51 10.79 -4.09 -8.02
CA ASN A 51 12.19 -3.85 -8.40
C ASN A 51 12.52 -2.36 -8.67
N GLY A 52 11.88 -1.44 -7.95
CA GLY A 52 12.29 -0.04 -7.88
C GLY A 52 11.37 1.05 -8.47
N PRO A 53 10.42 0.81 -9.38
CA PRO A 53 9.45 1.81 -9.80
C PRO A 53 8.50 2.26 -8.68
N VAL A 54 8.33 1.45 -7.64
CA VAL A 54 7.44 1.77 -6.51
C VAL A 54 8.26 1.94 -5.24
N VAL A 55 8.17 3.12 -4.63
CA VAL A 55 8.81 3.43 -3.35
C VAL A 55 7.73 3.64 -2.30
N GLN A 56 7.72 2.82 -1.25
CA GLN A 56 6.79 2.96 -0.15
C GLN A 56 7.17 4.14 0.75
N SER A 57 6.20 4.97 1.12
CA SER A 57 6.32 6.04 2.09
C SER A 57 5.13 5.95 3.06
N MET A 58 5.37 6.14 4.35
CA MET A 58 4.32 6.04 5.36
C MET A 58 4.34 7.24 6.30
N SER A 59 3.17 7.72 6.71
CA SER A 59 3.07 8.76 7.73
C SER A 59 3.55 8.30 9.11
N ARG A 60 3.75 9.26 10.02
CA ARG A 60 4.18 8.95 11.39
C ARG A 60 3.06 8.22 12.13
N LYS A 61 3.44 7.32 13.04
CA LYS A 61 2.49 6.57 13.88
C LYS A 61 1.58 7.57 14.63
N GLY A 62 0.26 7.37 14.54
CA GLY A 62 -0.73 8.20 15.23
C GLY A 62 -1.07 9.53 14.55
N LYS A 63 -0.56 9.80 13.35
CA LYS A 63 -0.88 11.00 12.56
C LYS A 63 -1.57 10.64 11.24
N CYS A 64 -2.83 10.20 11.32
CA CYS A 64 -3.64 9.92 10.13
C CYS A 64 -3.92 11.16 9.26
N ARG A 65 -3.80 12.37 9.82
CA ARG A 65 -3.97 13.63 9.09
C ARG A 65 -2.87 13.89 8.06
N ASP A 66 -1.71 13.25 8.22
CA ASP A 66 -0.60 13.34 7.27
C ASP A 66 -0.93 12.61 5.94
N ASN A 67 -1.98 11.78 5.91
CA ASN A 67 -2.43 11.09 4.69
C ASN A 67 -3.43 11.90 3.87
N ALA A 68 -4.02 12.95 4.45
CA ALA A 68 -4.97 13.80 3.75
C ALA A 68 -4.20 14.87 2.98
N VAL A 69 -4.32 14.83 1.65
CA VAL A 69 -3.88 15.89 0.73
C VAL A 69 -5.11 16.60 0.18
#